data_AF-A0A9P1GF94-F1
#
_entry.id   AF-A0A9P1GF94-F1
#
_cell.length_a   1.000
_cell.length_b   1.000
_cell.length_c   1.000
_cell.angle_alpha   90.00
_cell.angle_beta   90.00
_cell.angle_gamma   90.00
#
_symmetry.space_group_name_H-M   'P 1'
#
loop_
_entity.id
_entity.type
_entity.pdbx_description
1 polymer ?
#
loop_
_entity_poly.entity_id
_entity_poly.type
_entity_poly.pdbx_seq_one_letter_code
_entity_poly.pdbx_strand_id
1 'polypeptide(L)'
;MSATAKVSRAAFFIFNPSLVPETPKPSEEELQDAKIIYYSPSCAPIEEKRSQVGMIEGLISFTSMFSGEGGPLRHIRTKQLAFSVMEVEPQIWMVLVMRHAMAADGQSDEESMSSVVNFQQAVL
;
A
#
# COMPACT_ATOMS: atom_id res chain seq x y z
N MET A 1 -26.48 19.23 8.65
CA MET A 1 -25.75 18.18 9.39
C MET A 1 -24.52 17.83 8.57
N SER A 2 -23.32 18.21 9.03
CA SER A 2 -22.08 17.93 8.30
C SER A 2 -21.72 16.46 8.52
N ALA A 3 -21.71 15.67 7.45
CA ALA A 3 -21.27 14.28 7.51
C ALA A 3 -19.74 14.28 7.63
N THR A 4 -19.22 14.01 8.82
CA THR A 4 -17.77 13.87 9.04
C THR A 4 -17.26 12.76 8.12
N ALA A 5 -16.36 13.10 7.21
CA ALA A 5 -15.67 12.16 6.33
C ALA A 5 -15.01 11.05 7.18
N LYS A 6 -15.57 9.84 7.16
CA LYS A 6 -15.08 8.73 7.97
C LYS A 6 -13.82 8.15 7.31
N VAL A 7 -12.67 8.43 7.92
CA VAL A 7 -11.42 7.73 7.59
C VAL A 7 -11.47 6.33 8.20
N SER A 8 -11.09 5.31 7.44
CA SER A 8 -11.05 3.92 7.94
C SER A 8 -9.89 3.15 7.30
N ARG A 9 -9.39 2.12 8.00
CA ARG A 9 -8.42 1.20 7.41
C ARG A 9 -9.10 0.32 6.37
N ALA A 10 -8.59 0.34 5.14
CA ALA A 10 -9.06 -0.52 4.05
C ALA A 10 -8.32 -1.86 4.04
N ALA A 11 -7.00 -1.83 4.11
CA ALA A 11 -6.15 -3.01 4.15
C ALA A 11 -4.86 -2.73 4.93
N PHE A 12 -4.25 -3.77 5.47
CA PHE A 12 -2.89 -3.74 5.99
C PHE A 12 -2.21 -5.06 5.69
N PHE A 13 -1.05 -5.04 5.04
CA PHE A 13 -0.38 -6.25 4.61
C PHE A 13 1.14 -6.13 4.66
N ILE A 14 1.78 -7.29 4.82
CA ILE A 14 3.23 -7.45 4.81
C ILE A 14 3.54 -8.49 3.74
N PHE A 15 4.50 -8.21 2.88
CA PHE A 15 4.92 -9.12 1.82
C PHE A 15 6.43 -9.10 1.63
N ASN A 16 6.96 -10.20 1.10
CA ASN A 16 8.35 -10.31 0.67
C ASN A 16 8.40 -10.94 -0.73
N PRO A 17 8.78 -10.17 -1.77
CA PRO A 17 8.87 -10.65 -3.15
C PRO A 17 9.81 -11.84 -3.36
N SER A 18 10.76 -12.07 -2.45
CA SER A 18 11.79 -13.11 -2.55
C SER A 18 11.33 -14.47 -2.05
N LEU A 19 10.14 -14.57 -1.45
CA LEU A 19 9.62 -15.83 -0.93
C LEU A 19 9.14 -16.71 -2.07
N VAL A 20 9.49 -17.99 -1.98
CA VAL A 20 9.16 -19.02 -2.97
C VAL A 20 8.56 -20.21 -2.23
N PRO A 21 7.52 -20.88 -2.77
CA PRO A 21 6.99 -22.12 -2.19
C PRO A 21 8.05 -23.22 -2.12
N GLU A 22 7.92 -24.10 -1.13
CA GLU A 22 8.78 -25.29 -1.01
C GLU A 22 8.42 -26.40 -2.03
N THR A 23 7.30 -26.25 -2.75
CA THR A 23 6.84 -27.25 -3.72
C THR A 23 7.79 -27.29 -4.94
N PRO A 24 8.17 -28.47 -5.48
CA PRO A 24 9.19 -28.58 -6.53
C PRO A 24 8.87 -27.88 -7.87
N LYS A 25 7.59 -27.62 -8.14
CA LYS A 25 7.09 -26.97 -9.36
C LYS A 25 5.83 -26.18 -8.99
N PRO A 26 5.99 -25.03 -8.32
CA PRO A 26 4.85 -24.25 -7.90
C PRO A 26 4.12 -23.70 -9.13
N SER A 27 2.80 -23.64 -9.05
CA SER A 27 1.98 -22.85 -9.95
C SER A 27 2.28 -21.35 -9.79
N GLU A 28 1.87 -20.56 -10.78
CA GLU A 28 1.99 -19.10 -10.70
C GLU A 28 1.24 -18.52 -9.50
N GLU A 29 0.09 -19.10 -9.17
CA GLU A 29 -0.71 -18.74 -8.00
C GLU A 29 0.04 -19.00 -6.68
N GLU A 30 0.67 -20.18 -6.54
CA GLU A 30 1.48 -20.50 -5.36
C GLU A 30 2.69 -19.56 -5.22
N LEU A 31 3.32 -19.18 -6.33
CA LEU A 31 4.40 -18.20 -6.33
C LEU A 31 3.94 -16.82 -5.83
N GLN A 32 2.73 -16.40 -6.21
CA GLN A 32 2.18 -15.12 -5.74
C GLN A 32 1.77 -15.19 -4.27
N ASP A 33 1.17 -16.31 -3.85
CA ASP A 33 0.73 -16.51 -2.47
C ASP A 33 1.91 -16.54 -1.48
N ALA A 34 3.02 -17.17 -1.86
CA ALA A 34 4.21 -17.27 -1.01
C ALA A 34 4.79 -15.90 -0.64
N LYS A 35 4.59 -14.88 -1.49
CA LYS A 35 5.05 -13.51 -1.20
C LYS A 35 4.29 -12.88 -0.03
N ILE A 36 3.06 -13.32 0.25
CA ILE A 36 2.15 -12.70 1.22
C ILE A 36 2.43 -13.25 2.62
N ILE A 37 3.11 -12.48 3.46
CA ILE A 37 3.41 -12.85 4.85
C ILE A 37 2.19 -12.64 5.75
N TYR A 38 1.51 -11.51 5.57
CA TYR A 38 0.35 -11.14 6.37
C TYR A 38 -0.61 -10.28 5.55
N TYR A 39 -1.92 -10.46 5.76
CA TYR A 39 -2.95 -9.59 5.18
C TYR A 39 -4.14 -9.42 6.12
N SER A 40 -4.58 -8.18 6.31
CA SER A 40 -5.77 -7.81 7.10
C SER A 40 -6.71 -6.91 6.27
N PRO A 41 -8.02 -7.22 6.23
CA PRO A 41 -8.67 -8.32 6.94
C PRO A 41 -8.29 -9.69 6.36
N SER A 42 -8.08 -10.68 7.24
CA SER A 42 -7.62 -12.02 6.81
C SER A 42 -8.65 -12.76 5.97
N CYS A 43 -9.93 -12.42 6.11
CA CYS A 43 -11.04 -12.96 5.33
C CYS A 43 -11.17 -12.39 3.91
N ALA A 44 -10.31 -11.45 3.49
CA ALA A 44 -10.29 -10.98 2.12
C ALA A 44 -10.05 -12.15 1.14
N PRO A 45 -10.70 -12.17 -0.04
CA PRO A 45 -10.45 -13.17 -1.07
C PRO A 45 -8.98 -13.20 -1.48
N ILE A 46 -8.43 -14.37 -1.76
CA ILE A 46 -7.00 -14.51 -2.10
C ILE A 46 -6.62 -13.68 -3.34
N GLU A 47 -7.50 -13.61 -4.34
CA GLU A 47 -7.26 -12.81 -5.55
C GLU A 47 -7.16 -11.31 -5.25
N GLU A 48 -7.90 -10.80 -4.26
CA GLU A 48 -7.77 -9.41 -3.84
C GLU A 48 -6.39 -9.18 -3.21
N LYS A 49 -5.93 -10.11 -2.38
CA LYS A 49 -4.61 -10.03 -1.73
C LYS A 49 -3.50 -10.06 -2.76
N ARG A 50 -3.53 -11.02 -3.70
CA ARG A 50 -2.58 -11.15 -4.82
C ARG A 50 -2.56 -9.88 -5.66
N SER A 51 -3.73 -9.37 -6.04
CA SER A 51 -3.85 -8.15 -6.85
C SER A 51 -3.24 -6.93 -6.15
N GLN A 52 -3.53 -6.71 -4.86
CA GLN A 52 -2.96 -5.58 -4.13
C GLN A 52 -1.45 -5.70 -3.92
N VAL A 53 -0.96 -6.89 -3.56
CA VAL A 53 0.48 -7.14 -3.37
C VAL A 53 1.22 -6.96 -4.70
N GLY A 54 0.74 -7.58 -5.77
CA GLY A 54 1.35 -7.47 -7.10
C GLY A 54 1.34 -6.05 -7.64
N MET A 55 0.27 -5.28 -7.39
CA MET A 55 0.21 -3.86 -7.75
C MET A 55 1.28 -3.05 -7.02
N ILE A 56 1.43 -3.21 -5.70
CA ILE A 56 2.43 -2.46 -4.93
C ILE A 56 3.85 -2.91 -5.28
N GLU A 57 4.11 -4.21 -5.42
CA GLU A 57 5.39 -4.75 -5.88
C GLU A 57 5.79 -4.16 -7.23
N GLY A 58 4.86 -4.16 -8.20
CA GLY A 58 5.06 -3.58 -9.52
C GLY A 58 5.36 -2.09 -9.46
N LEU A 59 4.66 -1.33 -8.62
CA LEU A 59 4.90 0.11 -8.44
C LEU A 59 6.23 0.41 -7.77
N ILE A 60 6.64 -0.36 -6.76
CA ILE A 60 7.97 -0.23 -6.14
C ILE A 60 9.05 -0.48 -7.18
N SER A 61 8.95 -1.58 -7.92
CA SER A 61 9.91 -1.93 -8.97
C SER A 61 9.97 -0.86 -10.06
N PHE A 62 8.81 -0.43 -10.56
CA PHE A 62 8.72 0.61 -11.58
C PHE A 62 9.32 1.94 -11.12
N THR A 63 8.94 2.42 -9.93
CA THR A 63 9.41 3.72 -9.41
C THR A 63 10.89 3.69 -9.07
N SER A 64 11.44 2.56 -8.64
CA SER A 64 12.87 2.41 -8.34
C SER A 64 13.78 2.79 -9.52
N MET A 65 13.32 2.60 -10.75
CA MET A 65 14.04 2.98 -11.97
C MET A 65 14.24 4.50 -12.10
N PHE A 66 13.44 5.29 -11.38
CA PHE A 66 13.44 6.75 -11.44
C PHE A 66 13.82 7.41 -10.11
N SER A 67 13.93 6.64 -9.03
CA SER A 67 14.08 7.16 -7.67
C SER A 67 15.44 7.82 -7.38
N GLY A 68 16.52 7.44 -8.07
CA GLY A 68 17.87 7.93 -7.75
C GLY A 68 18.18 7.81 -6.25
N GLU A 69 18.60 8.90 -5.63
CA GLU A 69 18.87 8.99 -4.18
C GLU A 69 17.60 9.16 -3.31
N GLY A 70 16.43 9.39 -3.92
CA GLY A 70 15.16 9.63 -3.20
C GLY A 70 14.59 8.40 -2.49
N GLY A 71 15.15 7.21 -2.74
CA GLY A 71 14.72 5.96 -2.13
C GLY A 71 13.42 5.40 -2.71
N PRO A 72 12.88 4.33 -2.11
CA PRO A 72 11.73 3.63 -2.66
C PRO A 72 10.43 4.42 -2.50
N LEU A 73 9.39 3.97 -3.22
CA LEU A 73 8.02 4.47 -3.09
C LEU A 73 7.53 4.42 -1.64
N ARG A 74 7.11 5.56 -1.10
CA ARG A 74 6.60 5.67 0.28
C ARG A 74 5.10 5.92 0.39
N HIS A 75 4.54 6.67 -0.55
CA HIS A 75 3.14 7.08 -0.47
C HIS A 75 2.48 7.06 -1.85
N ILE A 76 1.25 6.56 -1.90
CA ILE A 76 0.38 6.66 -3.07
C ILE A 76 -0.94 7.24 -2.58
N ARG A 77 -1.45 8.27 -3.25
CA ARG A 77 -2.77 8.84 -2.94
C ARG A 77 -3.65 8.79 -4.17
N THR A 78 -4.85 8.28 -3.99
CA THR A 78 -5.92 8.27 -4.98
C THR A 78 -7.11 9.08 -4.44
N LYS A 79 -8.19 9.18 -5.21
CA LYS A 79 -9.40 9.93 -4.78
C LYS A 79 -10.04 9.39 -3.50
N GLN A 80 -9.82 8.11 -3.16
CA GLN A 80 -10.47 7.45 -2.03
C GLN A 80 -9.51 6.70 -1.11
N LEU A 81 -8.30 6.40 -1.57
CA LEU A 81 -7.34 5.58 -0.84
C LEU A 81 -6.00 6.30 -0.70
N ALA A 82 -5.35 6.12 0.44
CA ALA A 82 -3.97 6.49 0.66
C ALA A 82 -3.20 5.24 1.09
N PHE A 83 -2.11 4.96 0.42
CA PHE A 83 -1.20 3.86 0.70
C PHE A 83 0.05 4.45 1.36
N SER A 84 0.46 3.89 2.49
CA SER A 84 1.79 4.11 3.06
C SER A 84 2.57 2.82 2.89
N VAL A 85 3.74 2.92 2.26
CA VAL A 85 4.59 1.81 1.85
C VAL A 85 5.94 1.99 2.53
N MET A 86 6.43 0.93 3.18
CA MET A 86 7.68 0.97 3.92
C MET A 86 8.43 -0.35 3.77
N GLU A 87 9.71 -0.29 3.43
CA GLU A 87 10.62 -1.42 3.57
C GLU A 87 11.06 -1.49 5.03
N VAL A 88 10.62 -2.51 5.75
CA VAL A 88 10.88 -2.65 7.19
C VAL A 88 12.18 -3.40 7.47
N GLU A 89 12.54 -4.29 6.55
CA GLU A 89 13.80 -5.02 6.47
C GLU A 89 14.11 -5.23 4.97
N PRO A 90 15.36 -5.54 4.58
CA PRO A 90 15.69 -5.79 3.18
C PRO A 90 14.73 -6.79 2.53
N GLN A 91 14.03 -6.35 1.49
CA GLN A 91 13.01 -7.11 0.74
C GLN A 91 11.69 -7.40 1.48
N ILE A 92 11.51 -6.94 2.72
CA ILE A 92 10.25 -7.08 3.47
C ILE A 92 9.52 -5.74 3.49
N TRP A 93 8.32 -5.74 2.93
CA TRP A 93 7.52 -4.54 2.74
C TRP A 93 6.26 -4.58 3.59
N MET A 94 5.96 -3.47 4.24
CA MET A 94 4.74 -3.24 5.00
C MET A 94 3.93 -2.14 4.32
N VAL A 95 2.63 -2.40 4.15
CA VAL A 95 1.70 -1.48 3.49
C VAL A 95 0.47 -1.26 4.34
N LEU A 96 0.15 0.01 4.59
CA LEU A 96 -1.09 0.45 5.21
C LEU A 96 -1.95 1.19 4.19
N VAL A 97 -3.17 0.73 3.99
CA VAL A 97 -4.14 1.34 3.09
C VAL A 97 -5.27 1.95 3.89
N MET A 98 -5.43 3.27 3.77
CA MET A 98 -6.45 4.05 4.45
C MET A 98 -7.46 4.57 3.44
N ARG A 99 -8.75 4.39 3.73
CA ARG A 99 -9.86 4.99 2.99
C ARG A 99 -10.17 6.36 3.58
N HIS A 100 -10.36 7.33 2.70
CA HIS A 100 -10.82 8.69 3.02
C HIS A 100 -12.01 9.06 2.15
N ALA A 101 -12.77 10.10 2.54
CA ALA A 101 -13.86 10.59 1.72
C ALA A 101 -13.32 11.16 0.40
N MET A 102 -14.09 10.97 -0.67
CA MET A 102 -13.84 11.67 -1.93
C MET A 102 -13.75 13.18 -1.63
N ALA A 103 -12.66 13.81 -2.03
CA ALA A 103 -12.65 15.26 -2.13
C ALA A 103 -13.83 15.65 -3.04
N ALA A 104 -14.75 16.46 -2.54
CA ALA A 104 -15.78 17.04 -3.39
C ALA A 104 -15.06 17.85 -4.48
N ASP A 105 -15.47 17.71 -5.74
CA ASP A 105 -14.92 18.51 -6.84
C ASP A 105 -15.12 20.01 -6.47
N GLY A 106 -14.04 20.69 -6.04
CA GLY A 106 -14.09 22.09 -5.61
C GLY A 106 -13.30 22.50 -4.36
N GLN A 107 -12.62 21.60 -3.64
CA GLN A 107 -11.68 22.00 -2.58
C GLN A 107 -10.30 22.31 -3.17
N SER A 108 -9.90 23.58 -3.11
CA SER A 108 -8.61 24.10 -3.56
C SER A 108 -7.44 23.33 -2.94
N ASP A 109 -6.42 23.06 -3.76
CA ASP A 109 -5.27 22.18 -3.51
C ASP A 109 -4.49 22.44 -2.20
N GLU A 110 -4.67 23.60 -1.55
CA GLU A 110 -4.00 23.98 -0.30
C GLU A 110 -4.41 23.15 0.93
N GLU A 111 -5.69 22.80 1.10
CA GLU A 111 -6.13 22.01 2.28
C GLU A 111 -5.75 20.52 2.17
N SER A 112 -5.62 20.02 0.94
CA SER A 112 -5.14 18.66 0.70
C SER A 112 -3.65 18.52 1.02
N MET A 113 -2.86 19.57 0.77
CA MET A 113 -1.42 19.61 1.10
C MET A 113 -1.18 19.73 2.61
N SER A 114 -1.93 20.57 3.34
CA SER A 114 -1.79 20.71 4.79
C SER A 114 -2.14 19.42 5.55
N SER A 115 -3.12 18.67 5.05
CA SER A 115 -3.50 17.36 5.59
C SER A 115 -2.42 16.28 5.38
N VAL A 116 -1.65 16.37 4.29
CA VAL A 116 -0.52 15.46 3.99
C VAL A 116 0.68 15.80 4.88
N VAL A 117 0.95 17.09 5.11
CA VAL A 117 2.05 17.56 5.97
C VAL A 117 1.86 17.11 7.43
N ASN A 118 0.61 17.10 7.94
CA ASN A 118 0.33 16.65 9.31
C ASN A 118 0.56 15.15 9.55
N PHE A 119 0.49 14.30 8.53
CA PHE A 119 0.79 12.87 8.69
C PHE A 119 2.30 12.59 8.78
N GLN A 120 3.14 13.47 8.21
CA GLN A 120 4.60 13.36 8.31
C GLN A 120 5.15 13.84 9.67
N GLN A 121 4.36 14.55 10.48
CA GLN A 121 4.78 15.06 11.79
C GLN A 121 4.37 14.19 12.99
N ALA A 122 3.63 13.09 12.78
CA ALA A 122 3.14 12.23 13.87
C ALA A 122 3.96 10.93 14.06
N VAL A 123 5.03 10.74 13.29
CA VAL A 123 5.98 9.63 13.45
C VAL A 123 7.36 10.21 13.63
N LEU A 124 7.60 10.85 14.77
CA LEU A 124 8.87 11.01 15.49
C LEU A 124 8.58 11.61 16.87
#